data_AF-A0A662UX75-F1
#
_entry.id   AF-A0A662UX75-F1
#
_cell.length_a   1.000
_cell.length_b   1.000
_cell.length_c   1.000
_cell.angle_alpha   90.00
_cell.angle_beta   90.00
_cell.angle_gamma   90.00
#
_symmetry.space_group_name_H-M   'P 1'
#
loop_
_entity.id
_entity.type
_entity.pdbx_description
1 polymer ?
#
loop_
_entity_poly.entity_id
_entity_poly.type
_entity_poly.pdbx_seq_one_letter_code
_entity_poly.pdbx_strand_id
1 'polypeptide(L)'
;MPVQYICRKCGYILWEFKRVGQDCYGLPTPSEIIEFYGGICPGCKRELGRPTMDDIHIATIRSHIPRDHKEGFLRGLGDEIGLLRNKSSSYSSAAT
;
A
#
# COMPACT_ATOMS: atom_id res chain seq x y z
N MET A 1 -7.93 6.12 -13.51
CA MET A 1 -8.27 5.81 -12.11
C MET A 1 -7.55 4.53 -11.74
N PRO A 2 -6.46 4.59 -10.96
CA PRO A 2 -5.79 3.37 -10.52
C PRO A 2 -6.72 2.59 -9.59
N VAL A 3 -6.84 1.28 -9.79
CA VAL A 3 -7.58 0.37 -8.92
C VAL A 3 -6.58 -0.62 -8.36
N GLN A 4 -6.62 -0.84 -7.05
CA GLN A 4 -5.74 -1.79 -6.36
C GLN A 4 -6.58 -2.74 -5.52
N TYR A 5 -6.28 -4.03 -5.63
CA TYR A 5 -6.75 -5.06 -4.71
C TYR A 5 -5.68 -5.29 -3.67
N ILE A 6 -6.01 -5.04 -2.40
CA ILE A 6 -5.06 -5.08 -1.29
C ILE A 6 -5.53 -6.10 -0.26
N CYS A 7 -4.61 -6.92 0.25
CA CYS A 7 -4.89 -7.80 1.36
C CYS A 7 -5.19 -6.98 2.62
N ARG A 8 -6.42 -7.06 3.11
CA ARG A 8 -6.89 -6.39 4.33
C ARG A 8 -6.01 -6.62 5.56
N LYS A 9 -5.38 -7.80 5.67
CA LYS A 9 -4.57 -8.16 6.85
C LYS A 9 -3.18 -7.52 6.82
N CYS A 10 -2.47 -7.60 5.69
CA CYS A 10 -1.04 -7.30 5.64
C CYS A 10 -0.66 -6.19 4.64
N GLY A 11 -1.62 -5.62 3.92
CA GLY A 11 -1.35 -4.57 2.94
C GLY A 11 -0.69 -5.05 1.64
N TYR A 12 -0.55 -6.37 1.43
CA TYR A 12 0.00 -6.90 0.19
C TYR A 12 -0.90 -6.53 -0.99
N ILE A 13 -0.33 -5.94 -2.04
CA ILE A 13 -1.05 -5.60 -3.27
C ILE A 13 -1.21 -6.88 -4.09
N LEU A 14 -2.42 -7.44 -4.07
CA LEU A 14 -2.78 -8.63 -4.83
C LEU A 14 -2.83 -8.33 -6.33
N TRP A 15 -3.32 -7.14 -6.70
CA TRP A 15 -3.35 -6.72 -8.09
C TRP A 15 -3.48 -5.21 -8.20
N GLU A 16 -2.92 -4.65 -9.27
CA GLU A 16 -2.99 -3.22 -9.58
C GLU A 16 -3.32 -3.01 -11.06
N PHE A 17 -4.30 -2.16 -11.33
CA PHE A 17 -4.58 -1.69 -12.68
C PHE A 17 -3.57 -0.61 -13.09
N LYS A 18 -2.59 -0.98 -13.93
CA LYS A 18 -1.58 -0.05 -14.45
C LYS A 18 -1.95 0.47 -15.84
N ARG A 19 -2.38 -0.43 -16.73
CA ARG A 19 -2.77 -0.10 -18.12
C ARG A 19 -3.80 -1.08 -18.68
N VAL A 20 -4.54 -0.63 -19.68
CA VAL A 20 -5.44 -1.49 -20.46
C VAL A 20 -4.62 -2.54 -21.22
N GLY A 21 -5.09 -3.80 -21.22
CA GLY A 21 -4.43 -4.91 -21.92
C GLY A 21 -3.20 -5.48 -21.20
N GLN A 22 -3.07 -5.29 -19.88
CA GLN A 22 -1.96 -5.86 -19.11
C GLN A 22 -2.08 -7.39 -18.95
N ASP A 23 -3.18 -7.86 -18.35
CA ASP A 23 -3.36 -9.27 -17.98
C ASP A 23 -4.76 -9.80 -18.35
N CYS A 24 -5.76 -8.91 -18.39
CA CYS A 24 -7.14 -9.24 -18.70
C CYS A 24 -7.83 -8.09 -19.45
N TYR A 25 -8.93 -8.41 -20.14
CA TYR A 25 -9.81 -7.41 -20.73
C TYR A 25 -10.65 -6.76 -19.63
N GLY A 26 -10.12 -5.68 -19.04
CA GLY A 26 -10.84 -4.85 -18.07
C GLY A 26 -10.32 -4.95 -16.64
N LEU A 27 -11.22 -4.75 -15.68
CA LEU A 27 -10.93 -4.88 -14.25
C LEU A 27 -11.43 -6.25 -13.78
N PRO A 28 -10.55 -7.12 -13.24
CA PRO A 28 -10.99 -8.37 -12.65
C PRO A 28 -11.87 -8.06 -11.45
N THR A 29 -12.86 -8.89 -11.20
CA THR A 29 -13.72 -8.87 -10.02
C THR A 29 -12.94 -9.36 -8.79
N PRO A 30 -13.38 -9.03 -7.57
CA PRO A 30 -12.76 -9.56 -6.36
C PRO A 30 -12.69 -11.09 -6.32
N SER A 31 -13.68 -11.78 -6.89
CA SER A 31 -13.69 -13.25 -6.97
C SER A 31 -12.58 -13.79 -7.86
N GLU A 32 -12.39 -13.20 -9.05
CA GLU A 32 -11.31 -13.62 -9.96
C GLU A 32 -9.93 -13.39 -9.31
N ILE A 33 -9.73 -12.27 -8.60
CA ILE A 33 -8.50 -12.04 -7.84
C ILE A 33 -8.25 -13.13 -6.79
N ILE A 34 -9.29 -13.55 -6.06
CA ILE A 34 -9.16 -14.63 -5.06
C ILE A 34 -8.75 -15.94 -5.74
N GLU A 35 -9.37 -16.26 -6.88
CA GLU A 35 -9.09 -17.47 -7.66
C GLU A 35 -7.67 -17.49 -8.22
N PHE A 36 -7.14 -16.35 -8.69
CA PHE A 36 -5.75 -16.25 -9.17
C PHE A 36 -4.71 -16.67 -8.12
N TYR A 37 -5.03 -16.47 -6.84
CA TYR A 37 -4.16 -16.83 -5.71
C TYR A 37 -4.59 -18.13 -5.00
N GLY A 38 -5.52 -18.89 -5.57
CA GLY A 38 -6.03 -20.13 -4.97
C GLY A 38 -6.65 -19.91 -3.58
N GLY A 39 -7.22 -18.73 -3.34
CA GLY A 39 -7.83 -18.38 -2.06
C GLY A 39 -6.86 -18.00 -0.94
N ILE A 40 -5.55 -17.97 -1.16
CA ILE A 40 -4.57 -17.71 -0.09
C ILE A 40 -3.70 -16.49 -0.41
N CYS A 41 -3.56 -15.56 0.55
CA CYS A 41 -2.69 -14.41 0.41
C CYS A 41 -1.21 -14.84 0.36
N PRO A 42 -0.43 -14.47 -0.66
CA PRO A 42 0.99 -14.81 -0.75
C PRO A 42 1.84 -14.10 0.32
N GLY A 43 1.41 -12.91 0.78
CA GLY A 43 2.15 -12.13 1.78
C GLY A 43 2.01 -12.65 3.21
N CYS A 44 0.79 -12.97 3.65
CA CYS A 44 0.53 -13.34 5.06
C CYS A 44 -0.07 -14.74 5.25
N LYS A 45 -0.24 -15.51 4.17
CA LYS A 45 -0.78 -16.88 4.15
C LYS A 45 -2.18 -17.04 4.74
N ARG A 46 -2.95 -15.96 4.86
CA ARG A 46 -4.34 -16.01 5.30
C ARG A 46 -5.26 -16.24 4.10
N GLU A 47 -6.37 -16.91 4.34
CA GLU A 47 -7.48 -17.03 3.39
C GLU A 47 -7.99 -15.66 2.95
N LEU A 48 -8.17 -15.50 1.64
CA LEU A 48 -8.76 -14.33 1.01
C LEU A 48 -10.28 -14.52 0.96
N GLY A 49 -11.00 -13.52 1.46
CA GLY A 49 -12.46 -13.48 1.40
C GLY A 49 -12.94 -12.39 0.45
N ARG A 50 -14.21 -12.48 0.02
CA ARG A 50 -14.85 -11.37 -0.70
C ARG A 50 -14.89 -10.13 0.20
N PRO A 51 -14.53 -8.95 -0.34
CA PRO A 51 -14.65 -7.70 0.40
C PRO A 51 -16.12 -7.33 0.64
N THR A 52 -16.38 -6.62 1.73
CA THR A 52 -17.67 -5.94 1.98
C THR A 52 -17.59 -4.47 1.55
N MET A 53 -18.69 -3.73 1.66
CA MET A 53 -18.71 -2.29 1.34
C MET A 53 -17.73 -1.48 2.20
N ASP A 54 -17.49 -1.91 3.45
CA ASP A 54 -16.58 -1.22 4.37
C ASP A 54 -15.10 -1.34 3.98
N ASP A 55 -14.77 -2.35 3.15
CA ASP A 55 -13.41 -2.57 2.66
C ASP A 55 -13.06 -1.69 1.43
N ILE A 56 -14.04 -0.94 0.89
CA ILE A 56 -13.85 -0.12 -0.31
C ILE A 56 -13.44 1.30 0.08
N HIS A 57 -12.25 1.71 -0.35
CA HIS A 57 -11.71 3.05 -0.10
C HIS A 57 -11.53 3.82 -1.40
N ILE A 58 -12.17 4.99 -1.51
CA ILE A 58 -12.07 5.90 -2.65
C ILE A 58 -11.41 7.19 -2.17
N ALA A 59 -10.25 7.52 -2.72
CA ALA A 59 -9.51 8.73 -2.39
C ALA A 59 -9.08 9.48 -3.65
N THR A 60 -9.16 10.81 -3.62
CA THR A 60 -8.56 11.66 -4.66
C THR A 60 -7.08 11.78 -4.39
N ILE A 61 -6.27 11.17 -5.26
CA ILE A 61 -4.82 11.31 -5.18
C ILE A 61 -4.44 12.66 -5.77
N ARG A 62 -4.16 13.66 -4.93
CA ARG A 62 -3.52 14.90 -5.40
C ARG A 62 -2.07 14.54 -5.74
N SER A 63 -1.72 14.74 -6.99
CA SER A 63 -0.47 14.31 -7.63
C SER A 63 0.77 14.72 -6.86
N HIS A 64 1.28 13.84 -5.99
CA HIS A 64 2.68 13.65 -5.58
C HIS A 64 2.71 12.37 -4.73
N ILE A 65 2.86 11.19 -5.34
CA ILE A 65 3.02 9.92 -4.62
C ILE A 65 4.52 9.69 -4.44
N PRO A 66 5.13 9.98 -3.27
CA PRO A 66 6.38 9.34 -2.92
C PRO A 66 6.10 7.84 -2.73
N ARG A 67 6.80 7.01 -3.49
CA ARG A 67 6.73 5.54 -3.41
C ARG A 67 7.49 5.07 -2.17
N ASP A 68 7.08 5.48 -0.99
CA ASP A 68 7.69 5.02 0.26
C ASP A 68 6.70 4.14 1.01
N HIS A 69 6.83 2.85 0.69
CA HIS A 69 6.22 1.77 1.42
C HIS A 69 6.99 1.61 2.74
N LYS A 70 6.58 2.29 3.81
CA LYS A 70 6.85 1.89 5.20
C LYS A 70 5.89 2.58 6.17
N GLU A 71 5.12 1.72 6.85
CA GLU A 71 4.56 1.88 8.19
C GLU A 71 3.46 2.95 8.40
N GLY A 72 2.24 2.46 8.70
CA GLY A 72 1.33 3.14 9.63
C GLY A 72 0.46 4.26 9.06
N PHE A 73 -0.40 4.00 8.07
CA PHE A 73 -1.28 5.07 7.54
C PHE A 73 -2.47 5.46 8.45
N LEU A 74 -2.71 4.84 9.61
CA LEU A 74 -3.82 5.25 10.52
C LEU A 74 -3.45 5.24 12.01
N ARG A 75 -2.27 5.72 12.40
CA ARG A 75 -1.98 6.08 13.80
C ARG A 75 -1.10 7.32 13.85
N GLY A 76 -1.60 8.40 14.44
CA GLY A 76 -0.78 9.54 14.86
C GLY A 76 -1.00 10.83 14.07
N LEU A 77 -2.23 11.33 14.03
CA LEU A 77 -2.50 12.74 13.70
C LEU A 77 -2.84 13.51 14.99
N GLY A 78 -2.03 13.28 16.01
CA GLY A 78 -2.05 13.95 17.30
C GLY A 78 -0.70 13.70 17.96
N ASP A 79 -0.01 14.79 18.30
CA ASP A 79 1.25 14.84 19.08
C ASP A 79 2.48 14.46 18.22
N GLU A 80 3.40 15.33 17.82
CA GLU A 80 4.15 16.31 18.61
C GLU A 80 4.62 17.46 17.71
N ILE A 81 4.03 18.64 17.89
CA ILE A 81 4.69 19.90 17.53
C ILE A 81 5.76 20.12 18.59
N GLY A 82 7.02 19.90 18.22
CA GLY A 82 8.15 20.52 18.92
C GLY A 82 9.26 19.57 19.31
N LEU A 83 10.23 19.37 18.41
CA LEU A 83 11.65 19.23 18.76
C LEU A 83 12.56 19.23 17.52
N LEU A 84 12.34 20.18 16.61
CA LEU A 84 13.39 20.61 15.68
C LEU A 84 14.14 21.80 16.29
N ARG A 85 15.05 21.51 17.22
CA ARG A 85 16.13 22.43 17.52
C ARG A 85 17.34 21.69 18.07
N ASN A 86 18.39 21.70 17.25
CA ASN A 86 19.81 21.58 17.63
C ASN A 86 20.40 20.18 17.77
N LYS A 87 21.08 19.72 16.71
CA LYS A 87 22.55 19.65 16.70
C LYS A 87 23.09 19.21 15.34
N SER A 88 23.59 20.21 14.62
CA SER A 88 24.74 20.10 13.74
C SER A 88 25.99 19.63 14.51
N SER A 89 26.96 19.08 13.77
CA SER A 89 28.29 18.57 14.18
C SER A 89 28.26 17.16 14.74
N SER A 90 28.71 16.14 14.01
CA SER A 90 30.11 15.79 13.71
C SER A 90 29.98 14.42 13.02
N TYR A 91 30.65 14.05 11.92
CA TYR A 91 32.06 13.69 11.78
C TYR A 91 32.45 13.73 10.30
N SER A 92 33.38 14.61 9.94
CA SER A 92 34.32 14.32 8.86
C SER A 92 35.32 13.29 9.38
N SER A 93 35.69 12.29 8.57
CA SER A 93 37.00 11.61 8.50
C SER A 93 36.83 10.15 8.09
N ALA A 94 37.30 9.79 6.89
CA ALA A 94 38.00 8.54 6.54
C ALA A 94 37.97 8.34 5.02
N ALA A 95 38.92 8.95 4.32
CA ALA A 95 39.38 8.45 3.04
C ALA A 95 40.91 8.64 3.05
N THR A 96 41.60 7.54 3.33
CA THR A 96 43.04 7.38 3.17
C THR A 96 43.34 7.09 1.70
#